data_AF-A0A945N9J9-F1
#
_entry.id   AF-A0A945N9J9-F1
#
_cell.length_a   1.000
_cell.length_b   1.000
_cell.length_c   1.000
_cell.angle_alpha   90.00
_cell.angle_beta   90.00
_cell.angle_gamma   90.00
#
_symmetry.space_group_name_H-M   'P 1'
#
loop_
_entity.id
_entity.type
_entity.pdbx_description
1 polymer ?
#
loop_
_entity_poly.entity_id
_entity_poly.type
_entity_poly.pdbx_seq_one_letter_code
_entity_poly.pdbx_strand_id
1 'polypeptide(L)'
;MPIYNYQAFDGEGTLHKGTKDAISESEVRQFLRSKDLFAKEIRTSRFTSGKVSGINKSGKFKLSRFSFQKGISSKVLTQFTRQLEVLLDATIPYDKAFQLIIPQT
;
A
#
# COMPACT_ATOMS: atom_id res chain seq x y z
N MET A 1 -12.52 23.35 8.44
CA MET A 1 -11.32 22.71 7.85
C MET A 1 -11.73 21.36 7.27
N PRO A 2 -11.14 20.88 6.16
CA PRO A 2 -11.42 19.52 5.65
C PRO A 2 -10.85 18.44 6.59
N ILE A 3 -11.59 17.34 6.74
CA ILE A 3 -11.15 16.17 7.51
C ILE A 3 -10.41 15.23 6.56
N TYR A 4 -9.22 14.78 6.95
CA TYR A 4 -8.45 13.81 6.19
C TYR A 4 -8.42 12.47 6.91
N ASN A 5 -8.77 11.42 6.20
CA ASN A 5 -8.58 10.05 6.66
C ASN A 5 -7.18 9.60 6.23
N TYR A 6 -6.36 9.13 7.17
CA TYR A 6 -5.01 8.65 6.88
C TYR A 6 -4.84 7.18 7.26
N GLN A 7 -3.99 6.50 6.51
CA GLN A 7 -3.43 5.19 6.85
C GLN A 7 -1.91 5.34 6.84
N ALA A 8 -1.26 4.98 7.94
CA ALA A 8 0.19 5.08 8.09
C ALA A 8 0.76 3.81 8.73
N PHE A 9 2.05 3.56 8.50
CA PHE A 9 2.79 2.48 9.12
C PHE A 9 3.74 3.01 10.18
N ASP A 10 3.91 2.26 11.26
CA ASP A 10 5.02 2.47 12.20
C ASP A 10 6.32 1.84 11.67
N GLY A 11 7.46 2.13 12.29
CA GLY A 11 8.75 1.52 11.99
C GLY A 11 8.76 -0.02 12.12
N GLU A 12 7.85 -0.57 12.93
CA GLU A 12 7.63 -2.01 13.09
C GLU A 12 6.66 -2.61 12.05
N GLY A 13 6.12 -1.79 11.13
CA GLY A 13 5.21 -2.23 10.07
C GLY A 13 3.75 -2.41 10.51
N THR A 14 3.39 -1.97 11.71
CA THR A 14 2.01 -1.95 12.20
C THR A 14 1.20 -0.85 11.50
N LEU A 15 -0.04 -1.18 11.08
CA LEU A 15 -0.88 -0.26 10.32
C LEU A 15 -1.79 0.55 11.25
N HIS A 16 -1.63 1.87 11.25
CA HIS A 16 -2.42 2.82 12.02
C HIS A 16 -3.36 3.61 11.11
N LYS A 17 -4.65 3.63 11.44
CA LYS A 17 -5.68 4.41 10.74
C LYS A 17 -6.23 5.49 11.65
N GLY A 18 -6.48 6.66 11.12
CA GLY A 18 -7.07 7.75 11.88
C GLY A 18 -7.60 8.87 10.99
N THR A 19 -8.14 9.89 11.64
CA THR A 19 -8.65 11.09 11.00
C THR A 19 -7.95 12.31 11.58
N LYS A 20 -7.63 13.29 10.74
CA LYS A 20 -7.01 14.55 11.15
C LYS A 20 -7.62 15.71 10.39
N ASP A 21 -8.02 16.72 11.14
CA ASP A 21 -8.37 18.02 10.57
C ASP A 21 -7.11 18.77 10.19
N ALA A 22 -7.04 19.17 8.93
CA ALA A 22 -5.91 19.90 8.36
C ALA A 22 -6.41 20.79 7.22
N ILE A 23 -5.61 21.76 6.81
CA ILE A 23 -5.90 22.64 5.68
C ILE A 23 -5.42 21.99 4.37
N SER A 24 -4.38 21.15 4.44
CA SER A 24 -3.75 20.49 3.30
C SER A 24 -3.28 19.07 3.64
N GLU A 25 -3.12 18.22 2.63
CA GLU A 25 -2.53 16.88 2.76
C GLU A 25 -1.09 16.96 3.28
N SER A 26 -0.33 17.98 2.90
CA SER A 26 1.06 18.18 3.35
C SER A 26 1.16 18.36 4.87
N GLU A 27 0.19 19.01 5.47
CA GLU A 27 0.11 19.20 6.93
C GLU A 27 -0.17 17.88 7.65
N VAL A 28 -1.04 17.04 7.08
CA VAL A 28 -1.29 15.67 7.58
C VAL A 28 -0.01 14.82 7.50
N ARG A 29 0.76 14.91 6.40
CA ARG A 29 2.05 14.20 6.27
C ARG A 29 3.07 14.67 7.30
N GLN A 30 3.12 15.97 7.58
CA GLN A 30 4.03 16.52 8.59
C GLN A 30 3.66 16.06 10.00
N PHE A 31 2.36 16.02 10.30
CA PHE A 31 1.85 15.44 11.55
C PHE A 31 2.21 13.96 11.69
N LEU A 32 2.06 13.16 10.62
CA LEU A 32 2.44 11.75 10.66
C LEU A 32 3.94 11.56 10.87
N ARG A 33 4.78 12.37 10.21
CA ARG A 33 6.24 12.37 10.44
C ARG A 33 6.62 12.72 11.88
N SER A 34 5.93 13.67 12.52
CA SER A 34 6.18 13.99 13.94
C SER A 34 5.84 12.87 14.91
N LYS A 35 5.13 11.84 14.45
CA LYS A 35 4.75 10.64 15.21
C LYS A 35 5.53 9.40 14.78
N ASP A 36 6.57 9.57 13.99
CA ASP A 36 7.34 8.47 13.37
C ASP A 36 6.47 7.51 12.52
N LEU A 37 5.32 8.00 12.03
CA LEU A 37 4.40 7.26 11.20
C LEU A 37 4.60 7.60 9.71
N PHE A 38 4.74 6.57 8.88
CA PHE A 38 4.92 6.68 7.44
C PHE A 38 3.59 6.56 6.70
N ALA A 39 3.16 7.66 6.05
CA ALA A 39 1.87 7.71 5.35
C ALA A 39 1.84 6.77 4.13
N LYS A 40 0.86 5.87 4.08
CA LYS A 40 0.54 5.02 2.92
C LYS A 40 -0.51 5.68 2.02
N GLU A 41 -1.60 6.15 2.62
CA GLU A 41 -2.71 6.80 1.93
C GLU A 41 -3.29 7.93 2.77
N ILE A 42 -3.58 9.08 2.14
CA ILE A 42 -4.31 10.19 2.76
C ILE A 42 -5.46 10.55 1.82
N ARG A 43 -6.70 10.55 2.32
CA ARG A 43 -7.91 10.83 1.54
C ARG A 43 -8.70 11.97 2.18
N THR A 44 -9.19 12.90 1.38
CA THR A 44 -10.12 13.94 1.83
C THR A 44 -11.51 13.34 2.05
N SER A 45 -12.10 13.58 3.22
CA SER A 45 -13.44 13.09 3.56
C SER A 45 -14.54 13.66 2.64
N ARG A 46 -14.27 14.81 1.99
CA ARG A 46 -15.22 15.50 1.11
C ARG A 46 -15.46 14.84 -0.24
N PHE A 47 -14.63 13.88 -0.68
CA PHE A 47 -14.77 13.25 -2.01
C PHE A 47 -14.99 11.74 -1.99
N THR A 48 -15.48 11.16 -0.89
CA THR A 48 -15.94 9.76 -0.88
C THR A 48 -17.38 9.63 -0.39
N SER A 49 -18.32 10.27 -1.08
CA SER A 49 -19.74 9.85 -1.12
C SER A 49 -19.96 8.72 -2.14
N GLY A 50 -19.01 7.78 -2.23
CA GLY A 50 -19.08 6.60 -3.08
C GLY A 50 -19.21 5.33 -2.25
N LYS A 51 -20.43 5.04 -1.78
CA LYS A 51 -20.88 3.78 -1.14
C LYS A 51 -20.10 3.34 0.11
N VAL A 52 -20.73 3.42 1.27
CA VAL A 52 -21.35 2.26 1.95
C VAL A 52 -22.27 2.79 3.05
N SER A 53 -23.55 2.97 2.73
CA SER A 53 -24.64 2.86 3.71
C SER A 53 -25.73 2.02 3.06
N GLY A 54 -26.20 1.00 3.77
CA GLY A 54 -27.12 -0.01 3.26
C GLY A 54 -27.08 -1.27 4.10
N ILE A 55 -27.52 -1.14 5.35
CA ILE A 55 -28.01 -2.25 6.17
C ILE A 55 -29.18 -2.89 5.41
N ASN A 56 -29.18 -4.21 5.21
CA ASN A 56 -30.36 -5.06 5.39
C ASN A 56 -30.07 -6.56 5.25
N LYS A 57 -30.78 -7.30 6.10
CA LYS A 57 -30.84 -8.74 6.36
C LYS A 57 -30.97 -9.59 5.10
N SER A 58 -30.18 -10.67 5.02
CA SER A 58 -30.58 -12.03 4.60
C SER A 58 -29.33 -12.86 4.32
N GLY A 59 -29.37 -14.11 4.78
CA GLY A 59 -28.24 -15.03 4.75
C GLY A 59 -27.63 -15.18 3.36
N LYS A 60 -26.32 -14.97 3.30
CA LYS A 60 -25.37 -15.51 2.33
C LYS A 60 -24.01 -14.99 2.78
N PHE A 61 -23.13 -15.89 3.17
CA PHE A 61 -21.73 -15.62 3.42
C PHE A 61 -21.15 -14.89 2.20
N LYS A 62 -21.10 -13.56 2.25
CA LYS A 62 -20.35 -12.76 1.31
C LYS A 62 -18.90 -12.92 1.72
N LEU A 63 -18.22 -13.93 1.15
CA LEU A 63 -16.77 -13.97 1.12
C LEU A 63 -16.33 -12.61 0.56
N SER A 64 -15.89 -11.77 1.48
CA SER A 64 -15.42 -10.43 1.21
C SER A 64 -14.26 -10.55 0.26
N ARG A 65 -14.49 -10.22 -1.02
CA ARG A 65 -13.51 -9.71 -1.97
C ARG A 65 -12.10 -10.24 -1.69
N PHE A 66 -11.93 -11.56 -1.81
CA PHE A 66 -10.58 -12.07 -2.04
C PHE A 66 -10.20 -11.45 -3.37
N SER A 67 -9.44 -10.36 -3.30
CA SER A 67 -8.77 -9.79 -4.44
C SER A 67 -7.94 -10.94 -4.98
N PHE A 68 -8.46 -11.62 -5.99
CA PHE A 68 -7.68 -12.54 -6.81
C PHE A 68 -6.65 -11.67 -7.50
N GLN A 69 -5.63 -11.23 -6.76
CA GLN A 69 -4.35 -10.89 -7.34
C GLN A 69 -3.99 -12.11 -8.15
N LYS A 70 -4.05 -11.97 -9.48
CA LYS A 70 -3.59 -13.01 -10.39
C LYS A 70 -2.23 -13.46 -9.87
N GLY A 71 -2.14 -14.72 -9.46
CA GLY A 71 -0.88 -15.32 -9.07
C GLY A 71 0.12 -15.11 -10.20
N ILE A 72 1.36 -14.80 -9.83
CA ILE A 72 2.44 -14.68 -10.81
C ILE A 72 2.67 -16.08 -11.38
N SER A 73 2.84 -16.19 -12.71
CA SER A 73 3.16 -17.47 -13.33
C SER A 73 4.45 -18.02 -12.73
N SER A 74 4.50 -19.34 -12.45
CA SER A 74 5.68 -20.00 -11.90
C SER A 74 6.92 -19.75 -12.76
N LYS A 75 6.76 -19.63 -14.08
CA LYS A 75 7.84 -19.29 -15.03
C LYS A 75 8.40 -17.89 -14.79
N VAL A 76 7.55 -16.90 -14.54
CA VAL A 76 7.98 -15.52 -14.27
C VAL A 76 8.68 -15.44 -12.93
N LEU A 77 8.15 -16.16 -11.92
CA LEU A 77 8.78 -16.24 -10.60
C LEU A 77 10.19 -16.85 -10.67
N THR A 78 10.36 -17.97 -11.37
CA THR A 78 11.68 -18.64 -11.49
C THR A 78 12.68 -17.82 -12.30
N GLN A 79 12.24 -17.13 -13.35
CA GLN A 79 13.09 -16.24 -14.13
C GLN A 79 13.55 -15.04 -13.29
N PHE A 80 12.62 -14.41 -12.57
CA PHE A 80 12.92 -13.31 -11.65
C PHE A 80 13.93 -13.74 -10.57
N THR A 81 13.70 -14.88 -9.90
CA THR A 81 14.60 -15.34 -8.83
C THR A 81 15.99 -15.66 -9.36
N ARG A 82 16.11 -16.23 -10.57
CA ARG A 82 17.41 -16.52 -11.19
C ARG A 82 18.16 -15.24 -11.59
N GLN A 83 17.47 -14.24 -12.14
CA GLN A 83 18.09 -12.96 -12.48
C GLN A 83 18.56 -12.22 -11.23
N LEU A 84 17.77 -12.27 -10.15
CA LEU A 84 18.11 -11.66 -8.87
C LEU A 84 19.33 -12.33 -8.23
N GLU A 85 19.39 -13.67 -8.20
CA GLU A 85 20.54 -14.42 -7.68
C GLU A 85 21.86 -13.96 -8.32
N VAL A 86 21.91 -13.89 -9.66
CA VAL A 86 23.13 -13.51 -10.40
C VAL A 86 23.56 -12.08 -10.07
N LEU A 87 22.63 -11.14 -9.90
CA LEU A 87 22.96 -9.75 -9.58
C LEU A 87 23.44 -9.59 -8.14
N LEU A 88 22.90 -10.38 -7.21
CA LEU A 88 23.38 -10.40 -5.82
C LEU A 88 24.77 -11.03 -5.71
N ASP A 89 25.02 -12.10 -6.46
CA ASP A 89 26.34 -12.74 -6.52
C ASP A 89 27.39 -11.78 -7.12
N ALA A 90 26.98 -10.94 -8.08
CA ALA A 90 27.80 -9.87 -8.62
C ALA A 90 28.01 -8.67 -7.65
N THR A 91 27.56 -8.76 -6.39
CA THR A 91 27.65 -7.71 -5.35
C THR A 91 26.98 -6.38 -5.75
N ILE A 92 26.00 -6.44 -6.67
CA ILE A 92 25.28 -5.25 -7.11
C ILE A 92 24.28 -4.83 -6.02
N PRO A 93 24.25 -3.55 -5.61
CA PRO A 93 23.28 -3.06 -4.64
C PRO A 93 21.84 -3.33 -5.09
N TYR A 94 20.96 -3.70 -4.14
CA TYR A 94 19.57 -4.11 -4.40
C TYR A 94 18.81 -3.12 -5.30
N ASP A 95 18.98 -1.82 -5.06
CA ASP A 95 18.32 -0.77 -5.84
C ASP A 95 18.70 -0.82 -7.32
N LYS A 96 19.96 -1.14 -7.62
CA LYS A 96 20.47 -1.30 -8.99
C LYS A 96 20.03 -2.63 -9.58
N ALA A 97 20.01 -3.70 -8.79
CA ALA A 97 19.51 -5.00 -9.24
C ALA A 97 18.04 -4.92 -9.69
N PHE A 98 17.18 -4.26 -8.91
CA PHE A 98 15.77 -4.08 -9.28
C PHE A 98 15.59 -3.20 -10.52
N GLN A 99 16.36 -2.12 -10.66
CA GLN A 99 16.33 -1.28 -11.87
C GLN A 99 16.67 -2.07 -13.14
N LEU A 100 17.53 -3.08 -13.04
CA LEU A 100 17.93 -3.92 -14.17
C LEU A 100 16.93 -5.04 -14.49
N ILE A 101 16.25 -5.59 -13.48
CA ILE A 101 15.29 -6.69 -13.65
C ILE A 101 13.93 -6.20 -14.17
N ILE A 102 13.41 -5.08 -13.65
CA ILE A 102 12.08 -4.52 -14.03
C ILE A 102 11.86 -4.43 -15.55
N PRO A 103 12.81 -3.92 -16.38
CA PRO A 103 12.61 -3.86 -17.83
C PRO A 103 12.71 -5.22 -18.54
N GLN A 104 13.21 -6.28 -17.88
CA GLN A 104 13.45 -7.60 -18.48
C GLN A 104 12.36 -8.64 -18.17
N THR A 105 11.42 -8.31 -17.28
CA THR A 105 10.25 -9.13 -16.89
C THR A 105 8.96 -8.50 -17.36
#